data_AF-A0A1G8LMK4-F1
#
_entry.id   AF-A0A1G8LMK4-F1
#
_cell.length_a   1.000
_cell.length_b   1.000
_cell.length_c   1.000
_cell.angle_alpha   90.00
_cell.angle_beta   90.00
_cell.angle_gamma   90.00
#
_symmetry.space_group_name_H-M   'P 1'
#
loop_
_entity.id
_entity.type
_entity.pdbx_description
1 polymer ?
#
loop_
_entity_poly.entity_id
_entity_poly.type
_entity_poly.pdbx_seq_one_letter_code
_entity_poly.pdbx_strand_id
1 'polypeptide(L)'
;MEAICEQKQVFEGAAHAFYWKPKLRIPDIYENEENQLAFGRFLKAVLQASDEKQILTEIVKLDQYHIKSLGPAVANILYFLHPTLFPPFNTAIVNGFNSLLDRKIKLGSWPAYLEMRETLLDINTAYRSSLSKDLGAISGLLFEIGTGRLIVSGNAEAFLQEEEKKREKGRYKRHLEVLNDTNEESEHSEMQLYLARLGRSFGYNVWIAQNDHQRQWQNETLGRYSLSAFPAMDLPKSVTDTIAFIDVLWLNERNEIVSGFEVEKSTSIYSGILRLHDLSLSIGNATSRLYLICPDRREKEVRAQLLRPSLQRTQCGPVSYIRFSDLRNDCNAMCKYGKSVEALDPISNICTC
;
A
#
# COMPACT_ATOMS: atom_id res chain seq x y z
N MET A 1 -2.65 -22.45 11.83
CA MET A 1 -3.35 -22.27 13.10
C MET A 1 -2.38 -21.53 14.01
N GLU A 2 -2.45 -20.19 13.99
CA GLU A 2 -1.64 -19.36 14.87
C GLU A 2 -2.40 -19.29 16.20
N ALA A 3 -2.13 -20.25 17.10
CA ALA A 3 -2.47 -20.07 18.50
C ALA A 3 -1.71 -18.83 19.02
N ILE A 4 -2.18 -18.18 20.08
CA ILE A 4 -1.48 -17.06 20.73
C ILE A 4 -0.02 -17.46 20.98
N CYS A 5 0.89 -16.99 20.13
CA CYS A 5 2.31 -17.34 20.20
C CYS A 5 3.07 -16.33 21.06
N GLU A 6 2.51 -15.13 21.28
CA GLU A 6 3.17 -14.05 22.01
C GLU A 6 2.22 -13.31 22.94
N GLN A 7 2.70 -13.00 24.15
CA GLN A 7 2.01 -12.19 25.15
C GLN A 7 1.54 -10.83 24.59
N LYS A 8 2.25 -10.29 23.59
CA LYS A 8 1.90 -9.05 22.88
C LYS A 8 0.54 -9.10 22.18
N GLN A 9 0.11 -10.28 21.72
CA GLN A 9 -1.18 -10.47 21.03
C GLN A 9 -2.36 -10.37 22.01
N VAL A 10 -2.19 -10.85 23.25
CA VAL A 10 -3.21 -10.72 24.32
C VAL A 10 -3.52 -9.25 24.64
N PHE A 11 -2.57 -8.35 24.41
CA PHE A 11 -2.73 -6.90 24.62
C PHE A 11 -2.95 -6.11 23.32
N GLU A 12 -3.19 -6.78 22.19
CA GLU A 12 -3.45 -6.12 20.91
C GLU A 12 -4.77 -5.31 21.01
N GLY A 13 -4.72 -4.03 20.61
CA GLY A 13 -5.86 -3.11 20.73
C GLY A 13 -6.08 -2.52 22.14
N ALA A 14 -5.39 -2.99 23.18
CA ALA A 14 -5.32 -2.30 24.46
C ALA A 14 -4.21 -1.24 24.39
N ALA A 15 -4.60 0.02 24.60
CA ALA A 15 -3.69 1.10 24.88
C ALA A 15 -2.88 0.82 26.16
N HIS A 16 -1.82 0.00 26.11
CA HIS A 16 -1.04 -0.36 27.29
C HIS A 16 0.06 0.67 27.55
N ALA A 17 0.18 1.12 28.80
CA ALA A 17 1.28 1.96 29.28
C ALA A 17 2.71 1.43 29.00
N PHE A 18 2.89 0.17 28.56
CA PHE A 18 4.21 -0.42 28.24
C PHE A 18 4.56 -0.38 26.74
N TYR A 19 3.62 -0.04 25.85
CA TYR A 19 4.00 0.39 24.51
C TYR A 19 4.61 1.79 24.65
N TRP A 20 5.92 1.87 24.79
CA TRP A 20 6.70 3.12 24.64
C TRP A 20 6.63 3.61 23.18
N LYS A 21 5.42 3.86 22.68
CA LYS A 21 5.16 4.76 21.56
C LYS A 21 4.62 6.07 22.14
N PRO A 22 5.09 7.25 21.69
CA PRO A 22 4.75 8.56 22.28
C PRO A 22 3.26 8.95 22.31
N LYS A 23 2.36 8.12 21.77
CA LYS A 23 0.92 8.40 21.57
C LYS A 23 0.00 7.78 22.64
N LEU A 24 0.55 7.06 23.62
CA LEU A 24 -0.19 6.44 24.72
C LEU A 24 -0.13 7.26 26.01
N ARG A 25 -0.54 8.53 25.91
CA ARG A 25 -0.75 9.38 27.08
C ARG A 25 -2.19 9.21 27.50
N ILE A 26 -2.46 8.87 28.76
CA ILE A 26 -3.77 9.13 29.39
C ILE A 26 -3.66 10.60 29.82
N PRO A 27 -4.16 11.58 29.03
CA PRO A 27 -3.89 12.99 29.28
C PRO A 27 -4.37 13.38 30.68
N ASP A 28 -5.47 12.78 31.11
CA ASP A 28 -6.09 12.95 32.42
C ASP A 28 -5.19 12.55 33.60
N ILE A 29 -4.15 11.73 33.39
CA ILE A 29 -3.08 11.50 34.38
C ILE A 29 -2.00 12.56 34.20
N TYR A 30 -1.43 12.72 33.00
CA TYR A 30 -0.24 13.56 32.82
C TYR A 30 -0.48 15.06 32.97
N GLU A 31 -1.71 15.52 32.79
CA GLU A 31 -2.10 16.92 32.85
C GLU A 31 -2.69 17.31 34.22
N ASN A 32 -2.85 16.35 35.14
CA ASN A 32 -3.41 16.57 36.48
C ASN A 32 -2.53 15.91 37.56
N GLU A 33 -1.86 16.73 38.38
CA GLU A 33 -0.95 16.29 39.44
C GLU A 33 -1.64 15.41 40.51
N GLU A 34 -2.90 15.68 40.84
CA GLU A 34 -3.67 14.87 41.78
C GLU A 34 -3.89 13.45 41.24
N ASN A 35 -4.24 13.35 39.95
CA ASN A 35 -4.41 12.06 39.28
C ASN A 35 -3.09 11.28 39.15
N GLN A 36 -1.95 11.96 38.95
CA GLN A 36 -0.63 11.34 38.97
C GLN A 36 -0.31 10.74 40.34
N LEU A 37 -0.53 11.52 41.40
CA LEU A 37 -0.29 11.07 42.78
C LEU A 37 -1.21 9.93 43.16
N ALA A 38 -2.50 10.01 42.81
CA ALA A 38 -3.48 8.95 43.04
C ALA A 38 -3.06 7.66 42.33
N PHE A 39 -2.70 7.74 41.05
CA PHE A 39 -2.25 6.59 40.27
C PHE A 39 -0.94 6.01 40.80
N GLY A 40 0.03 6.84 41.17
CA GLY A 40 1.30 6.39 41.76
C GLY A 40 1.12 5.71 43.12
N ARG A 41 0.24 6.25 43.98
CA ARG A 41 -0.14 5.63 45.26
C ARG A 41 -0.81 4.27 45.04
N PHE A 42 -1.74 4.20 44.10
CA PHE A 42 -2.40 2.95 43.70
C PHE A 42 -1.38 1.90 43.26
N LEU A 43 -0.46 2.24 42.34
CA LEU A 43 0.57 1.30 41.87
C LEU A 43 1.44 0.77 43.01
N LYS A 44 1.88 1.66 43.91
CA LYS A 44 2.66 1.27 45.09
C LYS A 44 1.87 0.33 46.00
N ALA A 45 0.60 0.63 46.27
CA ALA A 45 -0.24 -0.17 47.15
C ALA A 45 -0.52 -1.55 46.56
N VAL A 46 -0.85 -1.64 45.26
CA VAL A 46 -1.06 -2.92 44.56
C VAL A 46 0.20 -3.76 44.52
N LEU A 47 1.38 -3.15 44.33
CA LEU A 47 2.67 -3.86 44.32
C LEU A 47 3.01 -4.44 45.70
N GLN A 48 2.60 -3.77 46.78
CA GLN A 48 2.85 -4.18 48.17
C GLN A 48 1.73 -5.03 48.76
N ALA A 49 0.63 -5.21 48.05
CA ALA A 49 -0.55 -5.92 48.55
C ALA A 49 -0.24 -7.41 48.77
N SER A 50 -0.65 -7.93 49.93
CA SER A 50 -0.47 -9.32 50.32
C SER A 50 -1.75 -10.15 50.19
N ASP A 51 -2.89 -9.51 49.97
CA ASP A 51 -4.19 -10.15 49.80
C ASP A 51 -5.05 -9.45 48.74
N GLU A 52 -6.04 -10.19 48.22
CA GLU A 52 -6.96 -9.73 47.17
C GLU A 52 -7.83 -8.54 47.62
N LYS A 53 -8.25 -8.51 48.89
CA LYS A 53 -9.16 -7.49 49.42
C LYS A 53 -8.48 -6.12 49.44
N GLN A 54 -7.18 -6.08 49.73
CA GLN A 54 -6.37 -4.86 49.63
C GLN A 54 -6.41 -4.31 48.21
N ILE A 55 -6.18 -5.15 47.19
CA ILE A 55 -6.15 -4.74 45.79
C ILE A 55 -7.53 -4.19 45.37
N LEU A 56 -8.62 -4.89 45.70
CA LEU A 56 -9.99 -4.44 45.41
C LEU A 56 -10.31 -3.09 46.08
N THR A 57 -9.84 -2.89 47.31
CA THR A 57 -10.01 -1.62 48.04
C THR A 57 -9.28 -0.48 47.32
N GLU A 58 -8.06 -0.71 46.83
CA GLU A 58 -7.30 0.30 46.08
C GLU A 58 -7.93 0.61 44.72
N ILE A 59 -8.55 -0.37 44.05
CA ILE A 59 -9.32 -0.14 42.83
C ILE A 59 -10.48 0.82 43.09
N VAL A 60 -11.26 0.59 44.15
CA VAL A 60 -12.39 1.47 44.52
C VAL A 60 -11.91 2.88 44.84
N LYS A 61 -10.80 3.02 45.57
CA LYS A 61 -10.19 4.33 45.85
C LYS A 61 -9.76 5.05 44.57
N LEU A 62 -9.14 4.34 43.62
CA LEU A 62 -8.71 4.93 42.36
C LEU A 62 -9.90 5.32 41.48
N ASP A 63 -10.96 4.52 41.45
CA ASP A 63 -12.17 4.80 40.66
C ASP A 63 -12.92 6.06 41.12
N GLN A 64 -12.81 6.43 42.40
CA GLN A 64 -13.36 7.68 42.95
C GLN A 64 -12.76 8.95 42.30
N TYR A 65 -11.56 8.87 41.73
CA TYR A 65 -10.94 9.98 40.99
C TYR A 65 -11.53 10.15 39.58
N HIS A 66 -12.36 9.21 39.11
CA HIS A 66 -13.05 9.25 37.81
C HIS A 66 -12.13 9.55 36.61
N ILE A 67 -10.90 9.02 36.66
CA ILE A 67 -9.88 9.23 35.63
C ILE A 67 -10.30 8.56 34.33
N LYS A 68 -10.44 9.35 33.27
CA LYS A 68 -10.92 8.88 31.97
C LYS A 68 -9.95 7.90 31.33
N SER A 69 -10.49 6.87 30.70
CA SER A 69 -9.74 5.87 29.92
C SER A 69 -8.70 5.05 30.71
N LEU A 70 -8.79 5.05 32.05
CA LEU A 70 -7.82 4.38 32.91
C LEU A 70 -8.09 2.87 33.10
N GLY A 71 -9.36 2.46 33.03
CA GLY A 71 -9.80 1.09 33.35
C GLY A 71 -9.01 -0.03 32.66
N PRO A 72 -8.96 -0.09 31.32
CA PRO A 72 -8.23 -1.16 30.62
C PRO A 72 -6.72 -1.16 30.88
N ALA A 73 -6.10 0.01 31.06
CA ALA A 73 -4.69 0.10 31.38
C ALA A 73 -4.39 -0.48 32.77
N VAL A 74 -5.20 -0.11 33.77
CA VAL A 74 -5.06 -0.64 35.13
C VAL A 74 -5.36 -2.13 35.20
N ALA A 75 -6.43 -2.60 34.57
CA ALA A 75 -6.78 -4.01 34.52
C ALA A 75 -5.61 -4.87 34.01
N ASN A 76 -4.93 -4.43 32.95
CA ASN A 76 -3.77 -5.14 32.42
C ASN A 76 -2.56 -5.07 33.36
N ILE A 77 -2.31 -3.94 34.02
CA ILE A 77 -1.27 -3.85 35.08
C ILE A 77 -1.57 -4.81 36.23
N LEU A 78 -2.84 -4.89 36.66
CA LEU A 78 -3.28 -5.81 37.70
C LEU A 78 -3.04 -7.26 37.29
N TYR A 79 -3.31 -7.65 36.04
CA TYR A 79 -2.97 -8.98 35.54
C TYR A 79 -1.45 -9.23 35.58
N PHE A 80 -0.63 -8.26 35.15
CA PHE A 80 0.83 -8.43 35.19
C PHE A 80 1.37 -8.63 36.62
N LEU A 81 0.82 -7.93 37.60
CA LEU A 81 1.24 -8.03 39.00
C LEU A 81 0.63 -9.22 39.72
N HIS A 82 -0.62 -9.57 39.37
CA HIS A 82 -1.45 -10.53 40.10
C HIS A 82 -2.19 -11.47 39.12
N PRO A 83 -1.46 -12.29 38.34
CA PRO A 83 -2.03 -12.97 37.17
C PRO A 83 -3.02 -14.11 37.50
N THR A 84 -3.04 -14.57 38.74
CA THR A 84 -4.01 -15.56 39.23
C THR A 84 -5.27 -14.92 39.81
N LEU A 85 -5.29 -13.59 39.96
CA LEU A 85 -6.39 -12.85 40.57
C LEU A 85 -7.10 -11.95 39.57
N PHE A 86 -6.42 -11.44 38.55
CA PHE A 86 -6.98 -10.48 37.60
C PHE A 86 -6.72 -10.94 36.17
N PRO A 87 -7.71 -10.98 35.27
CA PRO A 87 -7.49 -11.32 33.86
C PRO A 87 -6.99 -10.11 33.06
N PRO A 88 -6.25 -10.31 31.95
CA PRO A 88 -6.03 -9.23 30.99
C PRO A 88 -7.37 -8.78 30.38
N PHE A 89 -7.41 -7.54 29.92
CA PHE A 89 -8.65 -6.87 29.50
C PHE A 89 -8.45 -6.03 28.23
N ASN A 90 -9.14 -6.42 27.16
CA ASN A 90 -9.23 -5.69 25.90
C ASN A 90 -10.57 -5.98 25.22
N THR A 91 -10.83 -5.30 24.08
CA THR A 91 -12.08 -5.46 23.33
C THR A 91 -12.31 -6.89 22.86
N ALA A 92 -11.27 -7.59 22.39
CA ALA A 92 -11.41 -8.96 21.90
C ALA A 92 -11.79 -9.92 23.04
N ILE A 93 -11.15 -9.83 24.20
CA ILE A 93 -11.47 -10.65 25.38
C ILE A 93 -12.91 -10.40 25.83
N VAL A 94 -13.35 -9.14 25.87
CA VAL A 94 -14.74 -8.79 26.21
C VAL A 94 -15.73 -9.35 25.19
N ASN A 95 -15.42 -9.26 23.90
CA ASN A 95 -16.26 -9.83 22.84
C ASN A 95 -16.34 -11.35 22.93
N GLY A 96 -15.21 -12.00 23.23
CA GLY A 96 -15.14 -13.44 23.45
C GLY A 96 -15.96 -13.87 24.66
N PHE A 97 -15.85 -13.14 25.77
CA PHE A 97 -16.65 -13.36 26.98
C PHE A 97 -18.15 -13.26 26.68
N ASN A 98 -18.56 -12.17 26.03
CA ASN A 98 -19.94 -11.94 25.61
C ASN A 98 -20.45 -13.05 24.69
N SER A 99 -19.64 -13.48 23.72
CA SER A 99 -20.01 -14.53 22.76
C SER A 99 -20.09 -15.92 23.39
N LEU A 100 -19.19 -16.23 24.33
CA LEU A 100 -19.11 -17.53 24.97
C LEU A 100 -20.20 -17.73 26.03
N LEU A 101 -20.56 -16.69 26.77
CA LEU A 101 -21.45 -16.76 27.92
C LEU A 101 -22.79 -16.04 27.73
N ASP A 102 -23.09 -15.58 26.51
CA ASP A 102 -24.28 -14.79 26.18
C ASP A 102 -24.47 -13.57 27.11
N ARG A 103 -23.40 -12.81 27.27
CA ARG A 103 -23.35 -11.58 28.07
C ARG A 103 -23.26 -10.34 27.17
N LYS A 104 -23.48 -9.16 27.76
CA LYS A 104 -23.40 -7.87 27.07
C LYS A 104 -22.67 -6.82 27.90
N ILE A 105 -21.54 -7.21 28.48
CA ILE A 105 -20.69 -6.27 29.22
C ILE A 105 -19.91 -5.38 28.24
N LYS A 106 -19.57 -4.16 28.69
CA LYS A 106 -18.85 -3.16 27.89
C LYS A 106 -17.43 -2.97 28.42
N LEU A 107 -16.50 -2.72 27.51
CA LEU A 107 -15.14 -2.33 27.86
C LEU A 107 -15.14 -0.97 28.59
N GLY A 108 -14.25 -0.81 29.58
CA GLY A 108 -13.99 0.48 30.22
C GLY A 108 -14.82 0.80 31.47
N SER A 109 -15.59 -0.16 31.98
CA SER A 109 -16.34 -0.05 33.24
C SER A 109 -15.76 -0.99 34.30
N TRP A 110 -15.45 -0.47 35.49
CA TRP A 110 -14.96 -1.27 36.62
C TRP A 110 -15.97 -2.34 37.08
N PRO A 111 -17.27 -2.03 37.26
CA PRO A 111 -18.27 -3.06 37.52
C PRO A 111 -18.28 -4.18 36.49
N ALA A 112 -18.22 -3.85 35.19
CA ALA A 112 -18.19 -4.84 34.13
C ALA A 112 -16.91 -5.69 34.15
N TYR A 113 -15.76 -5.07 34.43
CA TYR A 113 -14.49 -5.78 34.55
C TYR A 113 -14.47 -6.72 35.77
N LEU A 114 -14.96 -6.26 36.92
CA LEU A 114 -15.04 -7.07 38.13
C LEU A 114 -16.05 -8.22 37.99
N GLU A 115 -17.20 -7.99 37.35
CA GLU A 115 -18.15 -9.06 37.00
C GLU A 115 -17.50 -10.12 36.11
N MET A 116 -16.79 -9.68 35.07
CA MET A 116 -16.05 -10.58 34.19
C MET A 116 -15.00 -11.36 34.98
N ARG A 117 -14.21 -10.68 35.81
CA ARG A 117 -13.18 -11.27 36.66
C ARG A 117 -13.73 -12.38 37.55
N GLU A 118 -14.78 -12.12 38.31
CA GLU A 118 -15.40 -13.14 39.19
C GLU A 118 -15.83 -14.36 38.38
N THR A 119 -16.51 -14.13 37.25
CA THR A 119 -16.96 -15.21 36.36
C THR A 119 -15.79 -16.03 35.83
N LEU A 120 -14.67 -15.38 35.47
CA LEU A 120 -13.48 -16.09 35.00
C LEU A 120 -12.76 -16.85 36.11
N LEU A 121 -12.75 -16.33 37.34
CA LEU A 121 -12.22 -17.07 38.50
C LEU A 121 -13.04 -18.34 38.75
N ASP A 122 -14.37 -18.25 38.67
CA ASP A 122 -15.27 -19.41 38.84
C ASP A 122 -15.07 -20.45 37.74
N ILE A 123 -15.00 -20.03 36.47
CA ILE A 123 -14.75 -20.94 35.35
C ILE A 123 -13.36 -21.56 35.50
N ASN A 124 -12.33 -20.77 35.77
CA ASN A 124 -10.97 -21.29 35.92
C ASN A 124 -10.87 -22.28 37.09
N THR A 125 -11.63 -22.03 38.17
CA THR A 125 -11.78 -22.91 39.33
C THR A 125 -12.44 -24.23 38.96
N ALA A 126 -13.54 -24.19 38.20
CA ALA A 126 -14.29 -25.38 37.78
C ALA A 126 -13.48 -26.26 36.82
N TYR A 127 -12.65 -25.64 35.97
CA TYR A 127 -11.85 -26.34 34.96
C TYR A 127 -10.34 -26.37 35.27
N ARG A 128 -9.95 -26.35 36.56
CA ARG A 128 -8.52 -26.37 36.98
C ARG A 128 -7.71 -27.56 36.46
N SER A 129 -8.35 -28.66 36.07
CA SER A 129 -7.67 -29.81 35.46
C SER A 129 -7.24 -29.53 34.01
N SER A 130 -7.87 -28.57 33.35
CA SER A 130 -7.67 -28.23 31.94
C SER A 130 -7.11 -26.82 31.73
N LEU A 131 -7.27 -25.92 32.70
CA LEU A 131 -6.79 -24.54 32.63
C LEU A 131 -5.69 -24.28 33.66
N SER A 132 -4.75 -23.40 33.29
CA SER A 132 -3.73 -22.88 34.20
C SER A 132 -4.35 -22.12 35.35
N LYS A 133 -3.67 -22.07 36.51
CA LYS A 133 -4.04 -21.16 37.61
C LYS A 133 -3.97 -19.69 37.17
N ASP A 134 -3.10 -19.38 36.21
CA ASP A 134 -2.98 -18.08 35.55
C ASP A 134 -4.21 -17.80 34.68
N LEU A 135 -4.82 -16.62 34.84
CA LEU A 135 -6.02 -16.25 34.08
C LEU A 135 -5.73 -15.90 32.61
N GLY A 136 -4.47 -15.89 32.19
CA GLY A 136 -4.05 -15.67 30.81
C GLY A 136 -4.50 -16.78 29.86
N ALA A 137 -4.56 -18.04 30.32
CA ALA A 137 -5.00 -19.15 29.46
C ALA A 137 -6.48 -18.99 29.05
N ILE A 138 -7.35 -18.74 30.03
CA ILE A 138 -8.78 -18.50 29.77
C ILE A 138 -8.99 -17.21 28.98
N SER A 139 -8.27 -16.13 29.31
CA SER A 139 -8.35 -14.89 28.53
C SER A 139 -7.85 -15.05 27.10
N GLY A 140 -6.85 -15.91 26.88
CA GLY A 140 -6.38 -16.27 25.55
C GLY A 140 -7.47 -16.96 24.72
N LEU A 141 -8.19 -17.92 25.30
CA LEU A 141 -9.35 -18.53 24.66
C LEU A 141 -10.41 -17.48 24.28
N LEU A 142 -10.72 -16.55 25.19
CA LEU A 142 -11.68 -15.48 24.91
C LEU A 142 -11.18 -14.55 23.80
N PHE A 143 -9.89 -14.23 23.76
CA PHE A 143 -9.31 -13.45 22.69
C PHE A 143 -9.50 -14.12 21.32
N GLU A 144 -9.22 -15.42 21.22
CA GLU A 144 -9.43 -16.19 19.99
C GLU A 144 -10.89 -16.20 19.54
N ILE A 145 -11.84 -16.33 20.48
CA ILE A 145 -13.27 -16.26 20.19
C ILE A 145 -13.68 -14.85 19.73
N GLY A 146 -13.25 -13.82 20.46
CA GLY A 146 -13.65 -12.44 20.19
C GLY A 146 -13.00 -11.81 18.97
N THR A 147 -11.89 -12.39 18.48
CA THR A 147 -11.28 -12.07 17.18
C THR A 147 -11.87 -12.89 16.03
N GLY A 148 -12.76 -13.84 16.31
CA GLY A 148 -13.37 -14.71 15.30
C GLY A 148 -12.43 -15.80 14.77
N ARG A 149 -11.29 -16.07 15.44
CA ARG A 149 -10.39 -17.19 15.10
C ARG A 149 -10.93 -18.53 15.60
N LEU A 150 -11.64 -18.52 16.73
CA LEU A 150 -12.44 -19.64 17.20
C LEU A 150 -13.92 -19.31 17.06
N ILE A 151 -14.63 -20.19 16.35
CA ILE A 151 -16.07 -20.05 16.12
C ILE A 151 -16.83 -20.81 17.19
N VAL A 152 -17.73 -20.10 17.86
CA VAL A 152 -18.70 -20.60 18.83
C VAL A 152 -20.09 -20.18 18.37
N SER A 153 -21.13 -20.77 18.96
CA SER A 153 -22.53 -20.45 18.62
C SER A 153 -22.81 -18.94 18.69
N GLY A 154 -22.23 -18.23 19.66
CA GLY A 154 -22.44 -16.79 19.86
C GLY A 154 -21.76 -15.85 18.84
N ASN A 155 -20.80 -16.30 18.02
CA ASN A 155 -20.10 -15.45 17.05
C ASN A 155 -20.18 -15.92 15.59
N ALA A 156 -20.80 -17.07 15.31
CA ALA A 156 -20.81 -17.69 13.98
C ALA A 156 -21.43 -16.79 12.89
N GLU A 157 -22.57 -16.14 13.16
CA GLU A 157 -23.24 -15.27 12.20
C GLU A 157 -22.40 -14.03 11.87
N ALA A 158 -21.81 -13.40 12.89
CA ALA A 158 -20.95 -12.23 12.71
C ALA A 158 -19.71 -12.58 11.86
N PHE A 159 -19.12 -13.76 12.08
CA PHE A 159 -18.00 -14.25 11.28
C PHE A 159 -18.36 -14.42 9.81
N LEU A 160 -19.51 -15.05 9.51
CA LEU A 160 -19.97 -15.24 8.12
C LEU A 160 -20.15 -13.90 7.39
N GLN A 161 -20.76 -12.91 8.04
CA GLN A 161 -20.94 -11.58 7.47
C GLN A 161 -19.61 -10.86 7.22
N GLU A 162 -18.63 -11.02 8.09
CA GLU A 162 -17.31 -10.41 7.92
C GLU A 162 -16.55 -11.04 6.74
N GLU A 163 -16.59 -12.36 6.61
CA GLU A 163 -15.99 -13.08 5.49
C GLU A 163 -16.64 -12.72 4.15
N GLU A 164 -17.96 -12.55 4.12
CA GLU A 164 -18.66 -12.06 2.93
C GLU A 164 -18.19 -10.65 2.53
N LYS A 165 -18.09 -9.73 3.49
CA LYS A 165 -17.56 -8.38 3.25
C LYS A 165 -16.12 -8.40 2.73
N LYS A 166 -15.25 -9.27 3.28
CA LYS A 166 -13.88 -9.42 2.77
C LYS A 166 -13.86 -9.93 1.34
N ARG A 167 -14.71 -10.92 1.02
CA ARG A 167 -14.85 -11.47 -0.32
C ARG A 167 -15.36 -10.43 -1.32
N GLU A 168 -16.34 -9.62 -0.93
CA GLU A 168 -16.86 -8.50 -1.73
C GLU A 168 -15.79 -7.45 -2.02
N LYS A 169 -15.06 -7.00 -0.99
CA LYS A 169 -13.92 -6.08 -1.16
C LYS A 169 -12.88 -6.64 -2.12
N GLY A 170 -12.57 -7.95 -2.01
CA GLY A 170 -11.65 -8.63 -2.90
C GLY A 170 -12.15 -8.74 -4.35
N ARG A 171 -13.46 -8.87 -4.58
CA ARG A 171 -14.05 -8.79 -5.93
C ARG A 171 -13.99 -7.38 -6.50
N TYR A 172 -14.39 -6.39 -5.70
CA TYR A 172 -14.38 -4.98 -6.11
C TYR A 172 -12.96 -4.50 -6.49
N LYS A 173 -11.96 -4.85 -5.69
CA LYS A 173 -10.56 -4.51 -5.97
C LYS A 173 -10.08 -5.09 -7.31
N ARG A 174 -10.34 -6.38 -7.55
CA ARG A 174 -9.99 -7.04 -8.83
C ARG A 174 -10.70 -6.41 -10.03
N HIS A 175 -11.96 -6.03 -9.87
CA HIS A 175 -12.70 -5.35 -10.93
C HIS A 175 -12.08 -3.99 -11.27
N LEU A 176 -11.69 -3.20 -10.26
CA LEU A 176 -10.99 -1.93 -10.46
C LEU A 176 -9.62 -2.11 -11.13
N GLU A 177 -8.87 -3.15 -10.77
CA GLU A 177 -7.58 -3.48 -11.40
C GLU A 177 -7.77 -3.74 -12.90
N VAL A 178 -8.74 -4.58 -13.29
CA VAL A 178 -9.03 -4.88 -14.70
C VAL A 178 -9.44 -3.61 -15.48
N LEU A 179 -10.26 -2.74 -14.89
CA LEU A 179 -10.66 -1.48 -15.52
C LEU A 179 -9.47 -0.54 -15.73
N ASN A 180 -8.59 -0.43 -14.74
CA ASN A 180 -7.39 0.41 -14.84
C ASN A 180 -6.42 -0.13 -15.90
N ASP A 181 -6.16 -1.44 -15.93
CA ASP A 181 -5.28 -2.07 -16.92
C ASP A 181 -5.81 -1.82 -18.35
N THR A 182 -7.12 -1.99 -18.54
CA THR A 182 -7.77 -1.73 -19.83
C THR A 182 -7.63 -0.25 -20.24
N ASN A 183 -7.79 0.68 -19.30
CA ASN A 183 -7.62 2.10 -19.57
C ASN A 183 -6.17 2.45 -19.93
N GLU A 184 -5.19 1.92 -19.19
CA GLU A 184 -3.76 2.15 -19.47
C GLU A 184 -3.36 1.57 -20.85
N GLU A 185 -3.88 0.40 -21.24
CA GLU A 185 -3.66 -0.14 -22.59
C GLU A 185 -4.27 0.72 -23.70
N SER A 186 -5.46 1.28 -23.43
CA SER A 186 -6.12 2.22 -24.34
C SER A 186 -5.32 3.52 -24.49
N GLU A 187 -4.86 4.12 -23.40
CA GLU A 187 -4.04 5.34 -23.43
C GLU A 187 -2.69 5.11 -24.12
N HIS A 188 -2.08 3.94 -23.95
CA HIS A 188 -0.85 3.62 -24.67
C HIS A 188 -1.07 3.55 -26.18
N SER A 189 -2.14 2.86 -26.60
CA SER A 189 -2.49 2.74 -28.01
C SER A 189 -2.84 4.11 -28.61
N GLU A 190 -3.48 4.99 -27.84
CA GLU A 190 -3.72 6.39 -28.20
C GLU A 190 -2.42 7.14 -28.50
N MET A 191 -1.45 7.12 -27.58
CA MET A 191 -0.20 7.85 -27.72
C MET A 191 0.63 7.33 -28.90
N GLN A 192 0.71 6.01 -29.08
CA GLN A 192 1.37 5.41 -30.24
C GLN A 192 0.74 5.89 -31.55
N LEU A 193 -0.59 5.97 -31.62
CA LEU A 193 -1.28 6.46 -32.82
C LEU A 193 -0.97 7.93 -33.10
N TYR A 194 -0.95 8.79 -32.07
CA TYR A 194 -0.61 10.20 -32.24
C TYR A 194 0.82 10.40 -32.74
N LEU A 195 1.78 9.68 -32.16
CA LEU A 195 3.17 9.69 -32.65
C LEU A 195 3.26 9.19 -34.09
N ALA A 196 2.50 8.16 -34.45
CA ALA A 196 2.51 7.62 -35.80
C ALA A 196 1.92 8.58 -36.84
N ARG A 197 0.83 9.28 -36.47
CA ARG A 197 0.24 10.34 -37.30
C ARG A 197 1.20 11.51 -37.49
N LEU A 198 1.86 11.95 -36.42
CA LEU A 198 2.86 13.01 -36.46
C LEU A 198 4.03 12.63 -37.39
N GLY A 199 4.64 11.46 -37.17
CA GLY A 199 5.74 10.98 -38.00
C GLY A 199 5.40 10.98 -39.49
N ARG A 200 4.23 10.44 -39.86
CA ARG A 200 3.75 10.46 -41.25
C ARG A 200 3.47 11.86 -41.78
N SER A 201 2.90 12.75 -40.96
CA SER A 201 2.63 14.13 -41.38
C SER A 201 3.91 14.92 -41.71
N PHE A 202 5.02 14.58 -41.05
CA PHE A 202 6.35 15.14 -41.32
C PHE A 202 7.08 14.46 -42.48
N GLY A 203 6.50 13.42 -43.08
CA GLY A 203 7.10 12.67 -44.19
C GLY A 203 8.05 11.55 -43.76
N TYR A 204 8.04 11.15 -42.48
CA TYR A 204 8.83 10.01 -41.99
C TYR A 204 8.11 8.68 -42.20
N ASN A 205 8.90 7.64 -42.42
CA ASN A 205 8.48 6.27 -42.21
C ASN A 205 8.33 6.03 -40.71
N VAL A 206 7.29 5.31 -40.30
CA VAL A 206 7.03 5.01 -38.89
C VAL A 206 7.15 3.52 -38.68
N TRP A 207 7.88 3.12 -37.64
CA TRP A 207 7.83 1.77 -37.10
C TRP A 207 7.13 1.83 -35.74
N ILE A 208 6.13 0.97 -35.54
CA ILE A 208 5.54 0.70 -34.22
C ILE A 208 6.00 -0.71 -33.84
N ALA A 209 6.30 -0.95 -32.57
CA ALA A 209 6.72 -2.27 -32.10
C ALA A 209 5.74 -3.36 -32.57
N GLN A 210 6.28 -4.48 -33.08
CA GLN A 210 5.51 -5.50 -33.81
C GLN A 210 4.35 -6.11 -32.99
N ASN A 211 4.54 -6.23 -31.68
CA ASN A 211 3.54 -6.71 -30.71
C ASN A 211 2.29 -5.82 -30.66
N ASP A 212 2.40 -4.55 -31.08
CA ASP A 212 1.33 -3.56 -30.97
C ASP A 212 0.62 -3.32 -32.32
N HIS A 213 1.06 -3.93 -33.41
CA HIS A 213 0.46 -3.74 -34.74
C HIS A 213 -1.03 -4.09 -34.81
N GLN A 214 -1.48 -5.08 -34.02
CA GLN A 214 -2.88 -5.51 -33.98
C GLN A 214 -3.75 -4.67 -33.04
N ARG A 215 -3.14 -3.80 -32.21
CA ARG A 215 -3.90 -2.93 -31.31
C ARG A 215 -4.65 -1.87 -32.10
N GLN A 216 -5.75 -1.41 -31.51
CA GLN A 216 -6.62 -0.43 -32.11
C GLN A 216 -6.95 0.68 -31.13
N TRP A 217 -7.06 1.90 -31.64
CA TRP A 217 -7.63 3.02 -30.92
C TRP A 217 -8.59 3.76 -31.85
N GLN A 218 -9.81 4.07 -31.38
CA GLN A 218 -10.88 4.68 -32.19
C GLN A 218 -11.11 4.00 -33.57
N ASN A 219 -11.13 2.67 -33.62
CA ASN A 219 -11.26 1.84 -34.84
C ASN A 219 -10.08 1.95 -35.83
N GLU A 220 -8.96 2.53 -35.42
CA GLU A 220 -7.75 2.60 -36.23
C GLU A 220 -6.69 1.63 -35.72
N THR A 221 -6.30 0.69 -36.59
CA THR A 221 -5.26 -0.29 -36.31
C THR A 221 -3.87 0.32 -36.43
N LEU A 222 -3.05 0.22 -35.38
CA LEU A 222 -1.71 0.81 -35.33
C LEU A 222 -0.82 0.33 -36.47
N GLY A 223 -0.86 -0.95 -36.82
CA GLY A 223 -0.06 -1.52 -37.91
C GLY A 223 -0.28 -0.87 -39.28
N ARG A 224 -1.43 -0.20 -39.52
CA ARG A 224 -1.66 0.57 -40.76
C ARG A 224 -0.76 1.79 -40.87
N TYR A 225 -0.27 2.28 -39.74
CA TYR A 225 0.62 3.42 -39.63
C TYR A 225 2.11 3.02 -39.65
N SER A 226 2.40 1.76 -39.34
CA SER A 226 3.75 1.21 -39.28
C SER A 226 4.23 0.64 -40.62
N LEU A 227 5.55 0.55 -40.79
CA LEU A 227 6.19 -0.35 -41.75
C LEU A 227 5.81 -1.81 -41.44
N SER A 228 5.70 -2.63 -42.49
CA SER A 228 5.32 -4.05 -42.39
C SER A 228 6.44 -4.97 -41.89
N ALA A 229 7.69 -4.55 -42.05
CA ALA A 229 8.86 -5.22 -41.53
C ALA A 229 9.87 -4.18 -41.06
N PHE A 230 10.58 -4.51 -39.98
CA PHE A 230 11.64 -3.64 -39.47
C PHE A 230 12.79 -3.56 -40.50
N PRO A 231 13.27 -2.35 -40.85
CA PRO A 231 14.32 -2.22 -41.86
C PRO A 231 15.62 -2.85 -41.39
N ALA A 232 16.35 -3.45 -42.33
CA ALA A 232 17.67 -4.00 -42.05
C ALA A 232 18.64 -2.87 -41.67
N MET A 233 19.29 -3.01 -40.51
CA MET A 233 20.32 -2.10 -40.04
C MET A 233 21.66 -2.84 -39.98
N ASP A 234 22.76 -2.11 -40.20
CA ASP A 234 24.13 -2.61 -40.05
C ASP A 234 24.52 -2.66 -38.56
N LEU A 235 23.75 -3.43 -37.79
CA LEU A 235 23.92 -3.60 -36.35
C LEU A 235 23.85 -5.10 -35.99
N PRO A 236 24.49 -5.53 -34.88
CA PRO A 236 24.34 -6.88 -34.38
C PRO A 236 22.87 -7.22 -34.14
N LYS A 237 22.44 -8.43 -34.51
CA LYS A 237 21.04 -8.86 -34.41
C LYS A 237 20.43 -8.63 -33.02
N SER A 238 21.18 -8.90 -31.95
CA SER A 238 20.71 -8.68 -30.57
C SER A 238 20.36 -7.22 -30.27
N VAL A 239 21.08 -6.28 -30.89
CA VAL A 239 20.85 -4.84 -30.75
C VAL A 239 19.64 -4.43 -31.60
N THR A 240 19.56 -4.93 -32.83
CA THR A 240 18.41 -4.71 -33.73
C THR A 240 17.11 -5.20 -33.09
N ASP A 241 17.12 -6.38 -32.46
CA ASP A 241 15.95 -6.94 -31.78
C ASP A 241 15.50 -6.02 -30.61
N THR A 242 16.43 -5.55 -29.78
CA THR A 242 16.12 -4.60 -28.68
C THR A 242 15.54 -3.29 -29.19
N ILE A 243 16.12 -2.73 -30.25
CA ILE A 243 15.64 -1.48 -30.86
C ILE A 243 14.24 -1.67 -31.47
N ALA A 244 13.97 -2.82 -32.08
CA ALA A 244 12.66 -3.12 -32.67
C ALA A 244 11.52 -3.19 -31.63
N PHE A 245 11.86 -3.38 -30.34
CA PHE A 245 10.93 -3.31 -29.20
C PHE A 245 10.68 -1.90 -28.65
N ILE A 246 11.26 -0.86 -29.25
CA ILE A 246 10.91 0.52 -28.92
C ILE A 246 9.51 0.81 -29.48
N ASP A 247 8.65 1.42 -28.66
CA ASP A 247 7.22 1.53 -28.98
C ASP A 247 6.93 2.20 -30.32
N VAL A 248 7.63 3.31 -30.61
CA VAL A 248 7.58 4.00 -31.91
C VAL A 248 8.95 4.50 -32.32
N LEU A 249 9.32 4.31 -33.58
CA LEU A 249 10.50 4.88 -34.22
C LEU A 249 10.09 5.65 -35.48
N TRP A 250 10.73 6.80 -35.71
CA TRP A 250 10.63 7.54 -36.96
C TRP A 250 11.90 7.37 -37.77
N LEU A 251 11.74 7.07 -39.06
CA LEU A 251 12.84 6.85 -39.99
C LEU A 251 12.71 7.78 -41.21
N ASN A 252 13.85 8.25 -41.69
CA ASN A 252 13.88 9.02 -42.93
C ASN A 252 13.72 8.12 -44.17
N GLU A 253 13.76 8.72 -45.36
CA GLU A 253 13.65 7.99 -46.65
C GLU A 253 14.74 6.93 -46.86
N ARG A 254 15.89 7.07 -46.17
CA ARG A 254 17.02 6.12 -46.20
C ARG A 254 16.90 5.03 -45.13
N ASN A 255 15.78 4.98 -44.41
CA ASN A 255 15.55 4.11 -43.25
C ASN A 255 16.53 4.35 -42.07
N GLU A 256 17.11 5.54 -41.97
CA GLU A 256 17.91 5.94 -40.81
C GLU A 256 16.99 6.46 -39.71
N ILE A 257 17.26 6.08 -38.46
CA ILE A 257 16.42 6.46 -37.31
C ILE A 257 16.61 7.93 -36.96
N VAL A 258 15.54 8.70 -37.11
CA VAL A 258 15.46 10.13 -36.79
C VAL A 258 15.14 10.34 -35.31
N SER A 259 14.20 9.57 -34.78
CA SER A 259 13.72 9.72 -33.41
C SER A 259 13.13 8.41 -32.88
N GLY A 260 13.18 8.23 -31.57
CA GLY A 260 12.59 7.09 -30.89
C GLY A 260 11.77 7.50 -29.68
N PHE A 261 10.67 6.78 -29.46
CA PHE A 261 9.66 7.09 -28.48
C PHE A 261 9.30 5.83 -27.71
N GLU A 262 9.38 5.91 -26.38
CA GLU A 262 8.84 4.89 -25.49
C GLU A 262 7.63 5.47 -24.75
N VAL A 263 6.49 4.78 -24.80
CA VAL A 263 5.25 5.20 -24.17
C VAL A 263 5.10 4.49 -22.83
N GLU A 264 5.24 5.24 -21.75
CA GLU A 264 5.18 4.71 -20.39
C GLU A 264 3.78 4.23 -20.01
N LYS A 265 3.70 3.01 -19.48
CA LYS A 265 2.48 2.40 -18.89
C LYS A 265 2.59 2.29 -17.37
N SER A 266 2.32 1.11 -16.80
CA SER A 266 2.60 0.64 -15.44
C SER A 266 3.83 -0.28 -15.36
N THR A 267 4.46 -0.64 -16.48
CA THR A 267 5.75 -1.34 -16.53
C THR A 267 6.90 -0.47 -16.03
N SER A 268 8.08 -1.07 -15.81
CA SER A 268 9.22 -0.34 -15.26
C SER A 268 9.73 0.70 -16.26
N ILE A 269 9.59 1.98 -15.90
CA ILE A 269 10.14 3.16 -16.61
C ILE A 269 11.61 2.93 -16.99
N TYR A 270 12.34 2.25 -16.10
CA TYR A 270 13.75 1.95 -16.28
C TYR A 270 14.02 1.09 -17.53
N SER A 271 13.15 0.14 -17.87
CA SER A 271 13.35 -0.72 -19.04
C SER A 271 13.18 0.05 -20.36
N GLY A 272 12.23 0.99 -20.42
CA GLY A 272 12.02 1.88 -21.56
C GLY A 272 13.21 2.81 -21.79
N ILE A 273 13.69 3.43 -20.71
CA ILE A 273 14.91 4.25 -20.74
C ILE A 273 16.11 3.47 -21.27
N LEU A 274 16.30 2.22 -20.84
CA LEU A 274 17.43 1.40 -21.29
C LEU A 274 17.35 1.08 -22.80
N ARG A 275 16.16 0.80 -23.35
CA ARG A 275 16.02 0.58 -24.80
C ARG A 275 16.37 1.82 -25.61
N LEU A 276 15.94 3.00 -25.15
CA LEU A 276 16.32 4.28 -25.77
C LEU A 276 17.83 4.55 -25.64
N HIS A 277 18.43 4.14 -24.54
CA HIS A 277 19.88 4.26 -24.33
C HIS A 277 20.68 3.34 -25.26
N ASP A 278 20.28 2.07 -25.36
CA ASP A 278 20.87 1.09 -26.28
C ASP A 278 20.78 1.59 -27.73
N LEU A 279 19.65 2.19 -28.11
CA LEU A 279 19.46 2.85 -29.40
C LEU A 279 20.48 3.98 -29.62
N SER A 280 20.61 4.87 -28.65
CA SER A 280 21.51 6.03 -28.73
C SER A 280 22.99 5.63 -28.87
N LEU A 281 23.42 4.60 -28.13
CA LEU A 281 24.79 4.06 -28.22
C LEU A 281 25.07 3.40 -29.58
N SER A 282 24.06 2.77 -30.17
CA SER A 282 24.22 1.93 -31.36
C SER A 282 24.26 2.71 -32.67
N ILE A 283 23.51 3.80 -32.79
CA ILE A 283 23.44 4.58 -34.04
C ILE A 283 24.64 5.55 -34.17
N GLY A 284 25.34 5.85 -33.07
CA GLY A 284 26.52 6.74 -33.08
C GLY A 284 26.24 8.19 -33.54
N ASN A 285 24.98 8.51 -33.82
CA ASN A 285 24.54 9.78 -34.38
C ASN A 285 24.00 10.64 -33.23
N ALA A 286 24.78 11.65 -32.82
CA ALA A 286 24.48 12.52 -31.68
C ALA A 286 23.23 13.43 -31.87
N THR A 287 22.52 13.27 -32.98
CA THR A 287 21.40 14.11 -33.42
C THR A 287 20.02 13.47 -33.27
N SER A 288 19.93 12.16 -33.00
CA SER A 288 18.65 11.48 -32.83
C SER A 288 17.99 11.89 -31.51
N ARG A 289 16.80 12.50 -31.58
CA ARG A 289 16.05 12.92 -30.40
C ARG A 289 15.25 11.75 -29.83
N LEU A 290 15.35 11.53 -28.52
CA LEU A 290 14.72 10.39 -27.84
C LEU A 290 13.76 10.89 -26.77
N TYR A 291 12.56 10.31 -26.74
CA TYR A 291 11.48 10.77 -25.88
C TYR A 291 10.85 9.64 -25.08
N LEU A 292 10.61 9.91 -23.80
CA LEU A 292 9.63 9.18 -23.01
C LEU A 292 8.29 9.91 -23.07
N ILE A 293 7.24 9.22 -23.47
CA ILE A 293 5.88 9.76 -23.42
C ILE A 293 5.24 9.21 -22.16
N CYS A 294 4.86 10.07 -21.21
CA CYS A 294 4.39 9.61 -19.90
C CYS A 294 3.06 10.21 -19.45
N PRO A 295 2.24 9.48 -18.68
CA PRO A 295 1.08 10.06 -18.03
C PRO A 295 1.49 11.17 -17.06
N ASP A 296 0.71 12.24 -17.00
CA ASP A 296 0.93 13.39 -16.12
C ASP A 296 1.20 12.98 -14.66
N ARG A 297 0.43 12.00 -14.16
CA ARG A 297 0.58 11.47 -12.79
C ARG A 297 1.94 10.84 -12.50
N ARG A 298 2.65 10.33 -13.53
CA ARG A 298 3.94 9.64 -13.40
C ARG A 298 5.14 10.55 -13.65
N GLU A 299 4.94 11.83 -13.97
CA GLU A 299 6.02 12.77 -14.27
C GLU A 299 7.10 12.78 -13.19
N LYS A 300 6.72 12.82 -11.91
CA LYS A 300 7.68 12.82 -10.79
C LYS A 300 8.57 11.57 -10.78
N GLU A 301 8.00 10.41 -11.09
CA GLU A 301 8.75 9.15 -11.18
C GLU A 301 9.72 9.17 -12.36
N VAL A 302 9.25 9.59 -13.54
CA VAL A 302 10.06 9.71 -14.76
C VAL A 302 11.24 10.65 -14.52
N ARG A 303 11.00 11.83 -13.95
CA ARG A 303 12.06 12.78 -13.59
C ARG A 303 13.07 12.18 -12.62
N ALA A 304 12.60 11.47 -11.58
CA ALA A 304 13.49 10.83 -10.63
C ALA A 304 14.36 9.71 -11.26
N GLN A 305 13.84 8.99 -12.26
CA GLN A 305 14.61 8.01 -13.01
C GLN A 305 15.66 8.67 -13.91
N LEU A 306 15.26 9.67 -14.71
CA LEU A 306 16.17 10.38 -15.62
C LEU A 306 17.31 11.11 -14.88
N LEU A 307 17.07 11.58 -13.65
CA LEU A 307 18.08 12.22 -12.81
C LEU A 307 19.07 11.24 -12.14
N ARG A 308 18.99 9.94 -12.42
CA ARG A 308 19.92 8.96 -11.83
C ARG A 308 21.35 9.19 -12.37
N PRO A 309 22.38 9.19 -11.51
CA PRO A 309 23.76 9.41 -11.94
C PRO A 309 24.27 8.43 -13.01
N SER A 310 23.75 7.19 -13.02
CA SER A 310 24.11 6.19 -14.03
C SER A 310 23.61 6.52 -15.43
N LEU A 311 22.52 7.29 -15.55
CA LEU A 311 21.97 7.72 -16.84
C LEU A 311 22.59 9.06 -17.28
N GLN A 312 22.96 9.91 -16.33
CA GLN A 312 23.55 11.22 -16.61
C GLN A 312 25.01 11.19 -17.07
N ARG A 313 25.78 10.17 -16.68
CA ARG A 313 27.21 10.06 -17.02
C ARG A 313 27.49 9.51 -18.42
N THR A 314 26.45 9.26 -19.22
CA THR A 314 26.62 8.72 -20.57
C THR A 314 26.89 9.83 -21.57
N GLN A 315 27.78 9.58 -22.55
CA GLN A 315 28.01 10.48 -23.70
C GLN A 315 26.83 10.51 -24.70
N CYS A 316 25.70 9.86 -24.38
CA CYS A 316 24.47 9.89 -25.15
C CYS A 316 23.76 11.24 -25.05
N GLY A 317 23.05 11.63 -26.10
CA GLY A 317 22.14 12.78 -26.07
C GLY A 317 21.07 12.62 -24.98
N PRO A 318 20.57 13.73 -24.40
CA PRO A 318 19.61 13.66 -23.29
C PRO A 318 18.28 13.07 -23.76
N VAL A 319 17.81 12.04 -23.05
CA VAL A 319 16.42 11.56 -23.19
C VAL A 319 15.49 12.61 -22.60
N SER A 320 14.59 13.14 -23.43
CA SER A 320 13.57 14.09 -23.02
C SER A 320 12.28 13.36 -22.66
N TYR A 321 11.33 14.03 -22.00
CA TYR A 321 10.00 13.46 -21.79
C TYR A 321 8.88 14.44 -22.20
N ILE A 322 7.75 13.90 -22.62
CA ILE A 322 6.54 14.63 -23.03
C ILE A 322 5.35 14.03 -22.25
N ARG A 323 4.46 14.87 -21.72
CA ARG A 323 3.27 14.40 -21.02
C ARG A 323 2.18 13.99 -22.00
N PHE A 324 1.31 13.07 -21.60
CA PHE A 324 0.15 12.67 -22.41
C PHE A 324 -0.75 13.87 -22.72
N SER A 325 -1.00 14.74 -21.73
CA SER A 325 -1.79 15.96 -21.91
C SER A 325 -1.19 16.90 -22.96
N ASP A 326 0.12 17.16 -22.88
CA ASP A 326 0.84 18.03 -23.81
C ASP A 326 0.76 17.49 -25.24
N LEU A 327 1.02 16.19 -25.43
CA LEU A 327 0.92 15.54 -26.75
C LEU A 327 -0.52 15.55 -27.28
N ARG A 328 -1.53 15.26 -26.44
CA ARG A 328 -2.95 15.28 -26.82
C ARG A 328 -3.40 16.65 -27.34
N ASN A 329 -3.00 17.72 -26.65
CA ASN A 329 -3.44 19.07 -26.98
C ASN A 329 -2.83 19.58 -28.29
N ASP A 330 -1.54 19.31 -28.51
CA ASP A 330 -0.79 19.92 -29.61
C ASP A 330 -0.64 19.03 -30.85
N CYS A 331 -1.00 17.74 -30.78
CA CYS A 331 -0.82 16.78 -31.90
C CYS A 331 -1.43 17.29 -33.21
N ASN A 332 -2.67 17.78 -33.22
CA ASN A 332 -3.32 18.23 -34.45
C ASN A 332 -2.66 19.48 -35.03
N ALA A 333 -2.23 20.42 -34.18
CA ALA A 333 -1.54 21.62 -34.61
C ALA A 333 -0.16 21.27 -35.18
N MET A 334 0.59 20.41 -34.49
CA MET A 334 1.88 19.91 -34.96
C MET A 334 1.76 19.16 -36.28
N CYS A 335 0.77 18.27 -36.46
CA CYS A 335 0.53 17.59 -37.73
C CYS A 335 0.29 18.55 -38.91
N LYS A 336 -0.27 19.74 -38.65
CA LYS A 336 -0.63 20.71 -39.69
C LYS A 336 0.49 21.69 -40.01
N TYR A 337 1.25 22.11 -39.01
CA TYR A 337 2.21 23.21 -39.11
C TYR A 337 3.66 22.80 -38.90
N GLY A 338 3.89 21.68 -38.23
CA GLY A 338 5.21 21.10 -38.00
C GLY A 338 5.81 20.57 -39.31
N LYS A 339 7.15 20.54 -39.36
CA LYS A 339 7.90 20.15 -40.56
C LYS A 339 8.94 19.06 -40.31
N SER A 340 9.21 18.74 -39.04
CA SER A 340 10.26 17.83 -38.61
C SER A 340 10.14 17.57 -37.11
N VAL A 341 11.02 16.71 -36.57
CA VAL A 341 11.05 16.32 -35.15
C VAL A 341 11.17 17.52 -34.19
N GLU A 342 11.79 18.62 -34.62
CA GLU A 342 11.89 19.89 -33.87
C GLU A 342 10.53 20.44 -33.40
N ALA A 343 9.43 20.06 -34.06
CA ALA A 343 8.09 20.46 -33.65
C ALA A 343 7.72 19.98 -32.23
N LEU A 344 8.39 18.94 -31.72
CA LEU A 344 8.19 18.40 -30.38
C LEU A 344 8.97 19.16 -29.30
N ASP A 345 9.99 19.96 -29.68
CA ASP A 345 10.86 20.64 -28.72
C ASP A 345 10.08 21.52 -27.72
N PRO A 346 9.04 22.30 -28.12
CA PRO A 346 8.28 23.16 -27.20
C PRO A 346 7.47 22.42 -26.12
N ILE A 347 7.08 21.17 -26.38
CA ILE A 347 6.32 20.34 -25.42
C ILE A 347 7.19 19.31 -24.70
N SER A 348 8.48 19.26 -25.06
CA SER A 348 9.46 18.36 -24.47
C SER A 348 10.12 18.98 -23.25
N ASN A 349 10.41 18.13 -22.27
CA ASN A 349 11.04 18.52 -21.02
C ASN A 349 12.35 17.76 -20.87
N ILE A 350 13.43 18.49 -20.60
CA ILE A 350 14.76 17.91 -20.35
C ILE A 350 15.02 17.95 -18.84
N CYS A 351 15.45 16.82 -18.27
CA CYS A 351 15.94 16.78 -16.90
C CYS A 351 17.43 17.11 -16.87
N THR A 352 17.78 18.37 -16.62
CA THR A 352 19.15 18.76 -16.30
C THR A 352 19.33 18.85 -14.78
N CYS A 353 20.52 18.49 -14.29
CA CYS A 353 20.92 18.70 -12.90
C CYS A 353 20.88 20.17 -12.50
#